data_AF-A0A7J9G752-F1
#
_entry.id   AF-A0A7J9G752-F1
#
_cell.length_a   1.000
_cell.length_b   1.000
_cell.length_c   1.000
_cell.angle_alpha   90.00
_cell.angle_beta   90.00
_cell.angle_gamma   90.00
#
_symmetry.space_group_name_H-M   'P 1'
#
loop_
_entity.id
_entity.type
_entity.pdbx_description
1 polymer ?
#
loop_
_entity_poly.entity_id
_entity_poly.type
_entity_poly.pdbx_seq_one_letter_code
_entity_poly.pdbx_strand_id
1 'polypeptide(L)'
;GSWKKIEDTGKQSGGLELLRKSFRICKNFIDVDVLESWLETAFAYTAMTDYPTPSNFLNPMPAYPVKQMCKAIDDPKSGNDTFAKLYGAASVYYNYSGTATCFNLAYSPDPHGLDMWSWQ
;
A
#
# COMPACT_ATOMS: atom_id res chain seq x y z
N GLY A 1 -8.62 -7.49 -13.64
CA GLY A 1 -8.63 -6.66 -12.41
C GLY A 1 -7.20 -6.43 -11.97
N SER A 2 -6.97 -5.44 -11.09
CA SER A 2 -5.65 -5.14 -10.51
C SER A 2 -5.05 -6.34 -9.79
N TRP A 3 -5.82 -7.02 -8.93
CA TRP A 3 -5.39 -8.19 -8.17
C TRP A 3 -4.92 -9.34 -9.05
N LYS A 4 -5.77 -9.77 -9.99
CA LYS A 4 -5.39 -10.77 -10.99
C LYS A 4 -4.07 -10.46 -11.72
N LYS A 5 -3.77 -9.18 -11.99
CA LYS A 5 -2.50 -8.79 -12.63
C LYS A 5 -1.29 -8.96 -11.69
N ILE A 6 -1.47 -8.73 -10.39
CA ILE A 6 -0.46 -9.01 -9.36
C ILE A 6 -0.23 -10.53 -9.31
N GLU A 7 -1.29 -11.32 -9.15
CA GLU A 7 -1.20 -12.80 -9.13
C GLU A 7 -0.53 -13.38 -10.39
N ASP A 8 -0.98 -12.96 -11.57
CA ASP A 8 -0.46 -13.45 -12.85
C ASP A 8 1.02 -13.06 -13.03
N THR A 9 1.43 -11.90 -12.51
CA THR A 9 2.83 -11.47 -12.50
C THR A 9 3.64 -12.29 -11.51
N GLY A 10 3.13 -12.52 -10.29
CA GLY A 10 3.81 -13.33 -9.27
C GLY A 10 4.10 -14.77 -9.72
N LYS A 11 3.26 -15.34 -10.58
CA LYS A 11 3.46 -16.68 -11.17
C LYS A 11 4.56 -16.74 -12.23
N GLN A 12 5.01 -15.60 -12.76
CA GLN A 12 6.05 -15.54 -13.80
C GLN A 12 7.45 -15.58 -13.18
N SER A 13 8.41 -16.15 -13.92
CA SER A 13 9.83 -16.11 -13.54
C SER A 13 10.32 -14.66 -13.45
N GLY A 14 10.84 -14.26 -12.28
CA GLY A 14 11.27 -12.88 -12.01
C GLY A 14 10.12 -11.90 -11.70
N GLY A 15 8.87 -12.36 -11.65
CA GLY A 15 7.70 -11.52 -11.37
C GLY A 15 7.72 -10.87 -9.99
N LEU A 16 8.18 -11.60 -8.96
CA LEU A 16 8.35 -11.05 -7.62
C LEU A 16 9.35 -9.90 -7.58
N GLU A 17 10.42 -9.93 -8.37
CA GLU A 17 11.37 -8.82 -8.46
C GLU A 17 10.77 -7.60 -9.17
N LEU A 18 9.91 -7.83 -10.17
CA LEU A 18 9.15 -6.76 -10.82
C LEU A 18 8.21 -6.10 -9.82
N LEU A 19 7.41 -6.88 -9.09
CA LEU A 19 6.51 -6.39 -8.04
C LEU A 19 7.28 -5.64 -6.96
N ARG A 20 8.39 -6.20 -6.46
CA ARG A 20 9.26 -5.54 -5.48
C ARG A 20 9.70 -4.16 -5.94
N LYS A 21 10.15 -4.03 -7.20
CA LYS A 21 10.56 -2.74 -7.76
C LYS A 21 9.39 -1.77 -7.91
N SER A 22 8.26 -2.25 -8.43
CA SER A 22 7.07 -1.43 -8.66
C SER A 22 6.49 -0.85 -7.37
N PHE A 23 6.50 -1.63 -6.29
CA PHE A 23 5.95 -1.21 -4.99
C PHE A 23 7.00 -0.64 -4.02
N ARG A 24 8.27 -0.55 -4.45
CA ARG A 24 9.42 -0.17 -3.58
C ARG A 24 9.51 -1.00 -2.31
N ILE A 25 9.30 -2.30 -2.41
CA ILE A 25 9.46 -3.20 -1.27
C ILE A 25 10.97 -3.38 -0.99
N CYS A 26 11.34 -3.42 0.29
CA CYS A 26 12.73 -3.61 0.70
C CYS A 26 13.30 -4.95 0.19
N LYS A 27 14.62 -5.09 0.13
CA LYS A 27 15.32 -6.32 -0.30
C LYS A 27 15.30 -7.38 0.80
N ASN A 28 14.12 -7.81 1.20
CA ASN A 28 13.89 -8.83 2.20
C ASN A 28 12.78 -9.78 1.72
N PHE A 29 11.76 -10.03 2.55
CA PHE A 29 10.65 -10.90 2.23
C PHE A 29 9.61 -10.19 1.35
N ILE A 30 9.18 -10.88 0.29
CA ILE A 30 8.02 -10.50 -0.52
C ILE A 30 7.31 -11.79 -0.92
N ASP A 31 5.99 -11.76 -0.81
CA ASP A 31 5.09 -12.78 -1.29
C ASP A 31 3.86 -12.09 -1.91
N VAL A 32 3.19 -12.76 -2.84
CA VAL A 32 2.01 -12.21 -3.52
C VAL A 32 0.90 -11.92 -2.52
N ASP A 33 0.58 -12.88 -1.65
CA ASP A 33 -0.54 -12.78 -0.71
C ASP A 33 -0.27 -11.68 0.32
N VAL A 34 0.99 -11.56 0.75
CA VAL A 34 1.40 -10.50 1.69
C VAL A 34 1.38 -9.11 1.04
N LEU A 35 1.75 -9.00 -0.23
CA LEU A 35 1.65 -7.74 -0.97
C LEU A 35 0.18 -7.32 -1.16
N GLU A 36 -0.71 -8.26 -1.46
CA GLU A 36 -2.14 -7.99 -1.58
C GLU A 36 -2.72 -7.56 -0.24
N SER A 37 -2.43 -8.29 0.83
CA SER A 37 -2.86 -7.93 2.19
C SER A 37 -2.35 -6.54 2.62
N TRP A 38 -1.12 -6.18 2.26
CA TRP A 38 -0.56 -4.85 2.52
C TRP A 38 -1.31 -3.75 1.77
N LEU A 39 -1.64 -3.97 0.50
CA LEU A 39 -2.44 -3.01 -0.28
C LEU A 39 -3.88 -2.91 0.26
N GLU A 40 -4.50 -4.03 0.62
CA GLU A 40 -5.83 -4.07 1.23
C GLU A 40 -5.88 -3.32 2.56
N THR A 41 -4.87 -3.50 3.41
CA THR A 41 -4.72 -2.77 4.67
C THR A 41 -4.69 -1.27 4.42
N ALA A 42 -3.93 -0.81 3.42
CA ALA A 42 -3.88 0.60 3.04
C ALA A 42 -5.26 1.15 2.69
N PHE A 43 -6.01 0.43 1.86
CA PHE A 43 -7.33 0.86 1.38
C PHE A 43 -8.38 0.82 2.48
N ALA A 44 -8.41 -0.26 3.28
CA ALA A 44 -9.34 -0.42 4.39
C ALA A 44 -9.12 0.66 5.45
N TYR A 45 -7.89 0.86 5.91
CA TYR A 45 -7.59 1.85 6.94
C TYR A 45 -7.79 3.28 6.44
N THR A 46 -7.44 3.56 5.19
CA THR A 46 -7.76 4.87 4.59
C THR A 46 -9.26 5.13 4.54
N ALA A 47 -10.07 4.12 4.21
CA ALA A 47 -11.52 4.24 4.20
C ALA A 47 -12.11 4.45 5.61
N MET A 48 -11.55 3.78 6.63
CA MET A 48 -11.96 3.96 8.03
C MET A 48 -11.64 5.36 8.56
N THR A 49 -10.58 5.99 8.05
CA THR A 49 -10.12 7.31 8.49
C THR A 49 -10.33 8.40 7.44
N ASP A 50 -11.39 8.33 6.64
CA ASP A 50 -11.69 9.34 5.59
C ASP A 50 -12.23 10.66 6.18
N TYR A 51 -11.41 11.30 7.01
CA TYR A 51 -11.78 12.51 7.73
C TYR A 51 -11.61 13.78 6.89
N PRO A 52 -12.43 14.82 7.11
CA PRO A 52 -12.34 16.10 6.40
C PRO A 52 -11.14 16.97 6.84
N THR A 53 -10.35 16.51 7.81
CA THR A 53 -9.18 17.19 8.36
C THR A 53 -7.97 16.27 8.35
N PRO A 54 -6.74 16.81 8.28
CA PRO A 54 -5.54 16.01 8.47
C PRO A 54 -5.58 15.28 9.82
N SER A 55 -5.13 14.03 9.85
CA SER A 55 -5.15 13.22 11.05
C SER A 55 -3.88 12.37 11.16
N ASN A 56 -3.58 11.92 12.37
CA ASN A 56 -2.45 11.04 12.66
C ASN A 56 -2.87 9.98 13.68
N PHE A 57 -3.95 9.26 13.38
CA PHE A 57 -4.49 8.24 14.27
C PHE A 57 -3.76 6.90 14.08
N LEU A 58 -3.82 6.32 12.88
CA LEU A 58 -3.02 5.17 12.48
C LEU A 58 -1.72 5.62 11.81
N ASN A 59 -1.84 6.39 10.74
CA ASN A 59 -0.71 7.03 10.07
C ASN A 59 -1.00 8.51 9.82
N PRO A 60 0.03 9.34 9.59
CA PRO A 60 -0.16 10.70 9.13
C PRO A 60 -0.87 10.69 7.78
N MET A 61 -2.04 11.33 7.70
CA MET A 61 -2.87 11.34 6.50
C MET A 61 -3.41 12.75 6.19
N PRO A 62 -3.61 13.07 4.90
CA PRO A 62 -4.21 14.33 4.49
C PRO A 62 -5.71 14.37 4.81
N ALA A 63 -6.32 15.55 4.68
CA ALA A 63 -7.77 15.67 4.62
C ALA A 63 -8.34 14.96 3.37
N TYR A 64 -9.44 14.24 3.56
CA TYR A 64 -10.12 13.42 2.56
C TYR A 64 -9.17 12.41 1.87
N PRO A 65 -8.53 11.51 2.64
CA PRO A 65 -7.50 10.63 2.11
C PRO A 65 -8.01 9.69 1.01
N VAL A 66 -9.28 9.27 1.01
CA VAL A 66 -9.86 8.46 -0.09
C VAL A 66 -9.85 9.26 -1.40
N LYS A 67 -10.19 10.55 -1.34
CA LYS A 67 -10.13 11.45 -2.51
C LYS A 67 -8.70 11.60 -3.02
N GLN A 68 -7.70 11.63 -2.13
CA GLN A 68 -6.30 11.71 -2.54
C GLN A 68 -5.81 10.40 -3.16
N MET A 69 -6.26 9.24 -2.66
CA MET A 69 -5.99 7.94 -3.29
C MET A 69 -6.53 7.88 -4.72
N CYS A 70 -7.80 8.27 -4.94
CA CYS A 70 -8.37 8.29 -6.29
C CYS A 70 -7.58 9.21 -7.22
N LYS A 71 -7.18 10.41 -6.75
CA LYS A 71 -6.32 11.30 -7.53
C LYS A 71 -4.97 10.67 -7.90
N ALA A 72 -4.37 9.88 -7.01
CA ALA A 72 -3.12 9.19 -7.29
C ALA A 72 -3.28 8.07 -8.34
N ILE A 73 -4.45 7.40 -8.35
CA ILE A 73 -4.82 6.40 -9.38
C ILE A 73 -5.04 7.07 -10.74
N ASP A 74 -5.67 8.24 -10.74
CA ASP A 74 -5.98 9.01 -11.94
C ASP A 74 -4.81 9.89 -12.42
N ASP A 75 -3.64 9.83 -11.76
CA ASP A 75 -2.47 10.62 -12.14
C ASP A 75 -2.01 10.23 -13.57
N PRO A 76 -2.00 11.16 -14.53
CA PRO A 76 -1.57 10.89 -15.89
C PRO A 76 -0.12 10.41 -15.99
N LYS A 77 0.73 10.71 -15.00
CA LYS A 77 2.13 10.21 -14.94
C LYS A 77 2.21 8.70 -14.81
N SER A 78 1.21 8.08 -14.18
CA SER A 78 1.11 6.62 -14.05
C SER A 78 0.64 5.95 -15.35
N GLY A 79 0.07 6.73 -16.29
CA GLY A 79 -0.39 6.25 -17.58
C GLY A 79 -1.31 5.03 -17.49
N ASN A 80 -0.93 3.93 -18.16
CA ASN A 80 -1.61 2.63 -18.12
C ASN A 80 -0.93 1.62 -17.18
N ASP A 81 0.06 2.04 -16.39
CA ASP A 81 0.74 1.17 -15.44
C ASP A 81 -0.13 0.98 -14.19
N THR A 82 -0.78 -0.18 -14.13
CA THR A 82 -1.59 -0.61 -12.99
C THR A 82 -0.82 -0.61 -11.67
N PHE A 83 0.46 -1.01 -11.68
CA PHE A 83 1.25 -1.09 -10.44
C PHE A 83 1.65 0.30 -9.96
N ALA A 84 2.00 1.22 -10.87
CA ALA A 84 2.24 2.61 -10.51
C ALA A 84 1.00 3.27 -9.88
N LYS A 85 -0.20 3.00 -10.41
CA LYS A 85 -1.47 3.48 -9.84
C LYS A 85 -1.73 2.95 -8.44
N LEU A 86 -1.55 1.65 -8.22
CA LEU A 86 -1.73 1.02 -6.91
C LEU A 86 -0.68 1.54 -5.90
N TYR A 87 0.57 1.66 -6.32
CA TYR A 87 1.64 2.24 -5.51
C TYR A 87 1.34 3.70 -5.12
N GLY A 88 0.85 4.51 -6.08
CA GLY A 88 0.45 5.89 -5.82
C GLY A 88 -0.66 5.98 -4.77
N ALA A 89 -1.68 5.13 -4.88
CA ALA A 89 -2.75 5.04 -3.89
C ALA A 89 -2.21 4.62 -2.51
N ALA A 90 -1.47 3.51 -2.43
CA ALA A 90 -0.92 3.00 -1.17
C ALA A 90 0.05 4.00 -0.51
N SER A 91 0.75 4.81 -1.30
CA SER A 91 1.65 5.87 -0.79
C SER A 91 0.91 6.96 -0.02
N VAL A 92 -0.38 7.20 -0.28
CA VAL A 92 -1.19 8.14 0.52
C VAL A 92 -1.30 7.69 1.97
N TYR A 93 -1.34 6.37 2.20
CA TYR A 93 -1.43 5.79 3.54
C TYR A 93 -0.05 5.58 4.17
N TYR A 94 0.87 4.93 3.43
CA TYR A 94 2.16 4.50 4.00
C TYR A 94 3.29 5.52 3.87
N ASN A 95 3.16 6.54 3.02
CA ASN A 95 4.25 7.49 2.75
C ASN A 95 3.75 8.91 2.46
N TYR A 96 2.75 9.37 3.21
CA TYR A 96 2.25 10.73 3.09
C TYR A 96 3.35 11.79 3.36
N SER A 97 4.28 11.51 4.28
CA SER A 97 5.43 12.38 4.57
C SER A 97 6.50 12.40 3.46
N GLY A 98 6.48 11.43 2.54
CA GLY A 98 7.48 11.30 1.48
C GLY A 98 8.86 10.81 1.95
N THR A 99 8.99 10.37 3.19
CA THR A 99 10.28 9.97 3.80
C THR A 99 10.62 8.49 3.61
N ALA A 100 9.65 7.64 3.29
CA ALA A 100 9.90 6.20 3.13
C ALA A 100 10.67 5.91 1.83
N THR A 101 11.80 5.20 1.96
CA THR A 101 12.66 4.78 0.85
C THR A 101 12.29 3.40 0.32
N CYS A 102 11.84 2.49 1.20
CA CYS A 102 11.25 1.21 0.86
C CYS A 102 10.24 0.76 1.93
N PHE A 103 9.37 -0.19 1.59
CA PHE A 103 8.40 -0.78 2.52
C PHE A 103 8.80 -2.19 2.93
N ASN A 104 8.82 -2.46 4.23
CA ASN A 104 9.08 -3.77 4.78
C ASN A 104 7.77 -4.55 4.91
N LEU A 105 7.62 -5.63 4.14
CA LEU A 105 6.47 -6.54 4.22
C LEU A 105 6.71 -7.72 5.18
N ALA A 106 7.92 -7.89 5.71
CA ALA A 106 8.16 -8.86 6.75
C ALA A 106 7.44 -8.43 8.03
N TYR A 107 7.00 -9.40 8.82
CA TYR A 107 6.35 -9.19 10.11
C TYR A 107 7.07 -8.09 10.90
N SER A 108 6.32 -7.03 11.20
CA SER A 108 6.77 -5.91 12.00
C SER A 108 5.70 -5.67 13.05
N PRO A 109 6.06 -5.56 14.34
CA PRO A 109 5.09 -5.31 15.41
C PRO A 109 4.24 -4.08 15.08
N ASP A 110 2.92 -4.22 15.11
CA ASP A 110 2.02 -3.10 14.89
C ASP A 110 2.14 -2.10 16.06
N PRO A 111 2.50 -0.83 15.82
CA PRO A 111 2.74 0.14 16.89
C PRO A 111 1.44 0.56 17.60
N HIS A 112 0.28 0.19 17.07
CA HIS A 112 -1.03 0.47 17.65
C HIS A 112 -1.55 -0.71 18.49
N GLY A 113 -0.76 -1.79 18.64
CA GLY A 113 -1.09 -2.94 19.47
C GLY A 113 -2.17 -3.85 18.87
N LEU A 114 -2.45 -3.72 17.57
CA LEU A 114 -3.49 -4.51 16.89
C LEU A 114 -3.18 -6.01 16.87
N ASP A 115 -1.91 -6.40 16.93
CA ASP A 115 -1.48 -7.81 16.98
C ASP A 115 -2.12 -8.57 18.15
N MET A 116 -2.32 -7.92 19.30
CA MET A 116 -2.93 -8.51 20.49
C MET A 116 -4.46 -8.63 20.41
N TRP A 117 -5.10 -7.93 19.47
CA TRP A 117 -6.54 -8.03 19.27
C TRP A 117 -6.97 -9.42 18.76
N SER A 118 -6.07 -10.12 18.07
CA SER A 118 -6.30 -11.49 17.60
C SER A 118 -6.60 -12.51 18.72
N TRP A 119 -6.28 -12.17 19.98
CA TRP A 119 -6.53 -13.04 21.13
C TRP A 119 -7.95 -12.93 21.71
N GLN A 120 -8.72 -11.89 21.36
CA GLN A 120 -10.10 -11.69 21.85
C GLN A 120 -11.12 -12.44 20.99
#